data_AF-A0A1V6II86-F1
#
_entry.id   AF-A0A1V6II86-F1
#
_cell.length_a   1.000
_cell.length_b   1.000
_cell.length_c   1.000
_cell.angle_alpha   90.00
_cell.angle_beta   90.00
_cell.angle_gamma   90.00
#
_symmetry.space_group_name_H-M   'P 1'
#
loop_
_entity.id
_entity.type
_entity.pdbx_description
1 polymer ?
#
loop_
_entity_poly.entity_id
_entity_poly.type
_entity_poly.pdbx_seq_one_letter_code
_entity_poly.pdbx_strand_id
1 'polypeptide(L)'
;MFKGSENSNYLTIEKAKGYQVQVGVFIIQEGDEVALDRFEGFPFLYYKQDFVVELITDNGNKTIINAFAYIMHEDRKLGAPSEEYVRRVQIGYKNFGFDKKIIDEAIEFSVKEAENAGESAQFDEK
;
A
#
# COMPACT_ATOMS: atom_id res chain seq x y z
N MET A 1 -4.25 0.33 -3.38
CA MET A 1 -5.22 1.43 -3.13
C MET A 1 -4.59 2.46 -2.20
N PHE A 2 -5.25 3.59 -1.98
CA PHE A 2 -4.78 4.71 -1.17
C PHE A 2 -5.75 5.02 -0.03
N LYS A 3 -5.23 5.03 1.20
CA LYS A 3 -6.00 5.32 2.41
C LYS A 3 -5.42 6.50 3.19
N GLY A 4 -6.29 7.21 3.88
CA GLY A 4 -6.01 8.50 4.48
C GLY A 4 -5.42 8.44 5.88
N SER A 5 -4.45 9.32 6.10
CA SER A 5 -4.16 10.00 7.36
C SER A 5 -4.71 11.44 7.28
N GLU A 6 -4.81 12.15 8.40
CA GLU A 6 -5.50 13.46 8.55
C GLU A 6 -5.25 14.49 7.44
N ASN A 7 -4.08 14.44 6.77
CA ASN A 7 -3.68 15.40 5.73
C ASN A 7 -3.29 14.79 4.37
N SER A 8 -3.30 13.46 4.20
CA SER A 8 -2.88 12.83 2.95
C SER A 8 -3.29 11.36 2.84
N ASN A 9 -3.33 10.82 1.61
CA ASN A 9 -3.61 9.41 1.36
C ASN A 9 -2.36 8.66 0.87
N TYR A 10 -2.09 7.51 1.47
CA TYR A 10 -0.88 6.70 1.26
C TYR A 10 -1.22 5.30 0.78
N LEU A 11 -0.25 4.63 0.14
CA LEU A 11 -0.44 3.28 -0.37
C LEU A 11 -0.69 2.28 0.77
N THR A 12 -1.62 1.37 0.51
CA THR A 12 -1.78 0.14 1.28
C THR A 12 -2.30 -0.99 0.38
N ILE A 13 -2.22 -2.21 0.88
CA ILE A 13 -2.71 -3.43 0.24
C ILE A 13 -3.62 -4.18 1.21
N GLU A 14 -4.63 -4.85 0.68
CA GLU A 14 -5.52 -5.72 1.47
C GLU A 14 -5.77 -7.03 0.72
N LYS A 15 -6.25 -8.03 1.45
CA LYS A 15 -6.62 -9.31 0.85
C LYS A 15 -7.82 -9.13 -0.07
N ALA A 16 -7.61 -9.35 -1.36
CA ALA A 16 -8.67 -9.35 -2.37
C ALA A 16 -8.55 -10.60 -3.26
N LYS A 17 -9.63 -11.36 -3.38
CA LYS A 17 -9.65 -12.60 -4.17
C LYS A 17 -9.48 -12.29 -5.64
N GLY A 18 -8.50 -12.93 -6.29
CA GLY A 18 -8.22 -12.76 -7.73
C GLY A 18 -7.30 -11.58 -8.06
N TYR A 19 -6.77 -10.89 -7.04
CA TYR A 19 -5.85 -9.77 -7.20
C TYR A 19 -4.44 -10.14 -6.73
N GLN A 20 -3.45 -9.48 -7.33
CA GLN A 20 -2.05 -9.59 -6.97
C GLN A 20 -1.36 -8.23 -7.16
N VAL A 21 -0.28 -7.99 -6.42
CA VAL A 21 0.51 -6.76 -6.50
C VAL A 21 1.99 -7.11 -6.48
N GLN A 22 2.78 -6.39 -7.28
CA GLN A 22 4.24 -6.53 -7.31
C GLN A 22 4.84 -5.73 -6.16
N VAL A 23 5.76 -6.34 -5.41
CA VAL A 23 6.42 -5.70 -4.26
C VAL A 23 7.92 -5.85 -4.36
N GLY A 24 8.64 -4.82 -3.95
CA GLY A 24 10.08 -4.90 -3.72
C GLY A 24 10.33 -5.56 -2.37
N VAL A 25 11.31 -6.47 -2.31
CA VAL A 25 11.72 -7.13 -1.06
C VAL A 25 13.10 -6.62 -0.66
N PHE A 26 13.23 -6.20 0.59
CA PHE A 26 14.48 -5.74 1.18
C PHE A 26 14.83 -6.61 2.38
N ILE A 27 16.12 -6.91 2.55
CA ILE A 27 16.65 -7.49 3.78
C ILE A 27 17.00 -6.35 4.71
N ILE A 28 16.47 -6.40 5.93
CA ILE A 28 16.68 -5.37 6.96
C ILE A 28 17.32 -5.97 8.20
N GLN A 29 18.00 -5.14 8.99
CA GLN A 29 18.50 -5.49 10.31
C GLN A 29 17.50 -5.07 11.39
N GLU A 30 17.65 -5.59 12.62
CA GLU A 30 16.76 -5.28 13.75
C GLU A 30 16.67 -3.76 14.03
N GLY A 31 17.79 -3.03 13.89
CA GLY A 31 17.80 -1.57 14.05
C GLY A 31 17.03 -0.82 12.95
N ASP A 32 17.00 -1.37 11.74
CA ASP A 32 16.23 -0.80 10.62
C ASP A 32 14.73 -0.98 10.85
N GLU A 33 14.31 -2.13 11.41
CA GLU A 33 12.91 -2.39 11.74
C GLU A 33 12.39 -1.36 12.76
N VAL A 34 13.16 -1.07 13.80
CA VAL A 34 12.79 -0.04 14.79
C VAL A 34 12.68 1.36 14.16
N ALA A 35 13.49 1.66 13.15
CA ALA A 35 13.38 2.92 12.41
C ALA A 35 12.14 2.95 11.50
N LEU A 36 11.84 1.84 10.84
CA LEU A 36 10.65 1.66 10.00
C LEU A 36 9.37 1.75 10.85
N ASP A 37 9.31 1.10 12.02
CA ASP A 37 8.16 1.17 12.93
C ASP A 37 7.81 2.63 13.27
N ARG A 38 8.82 3.48 13.53
CA ARG A 38 8.61 4.92 13.76
C ARG A 38 8.15 5.65 12.52
N PHE A 39 8.74 5.34 11.36
CA PHE A 39 8.43 6.00 10.09
C PHE A 39 6.99 5.70 9.63
N GLU A 40 6.55 4.45 9.79
CA GLU A 40 5.23 3.96 9.39
C GLU A 40 4.14 4.29 10.42
N GLY A 41 4.52 4.86 11.58
CA GLY A 41 3.58 5.17 12.65
C GLY A 41 2.98 3.92 13.31
N PHE A 42 3.74 2.83 13.40
CA PHE A 42 3.32 1.59 14.03
C PHE A 42 3.05 1.78 15.53
N PRO A 43 1.97 1.17 16.09
CA PRO A 43 0.96 0.35 15.42
C PRO A 43 -0.30 1.12 14.98
N PHE A 44 -0.33 2.45 15.11
CA PHE A 44 -1.58 3.23 15.00
C PHE A 44 -1.96 3.63 13.58
N LEU A 45 -0.97 3.95 12.74
CA LEU A 45 -1.22 4.28 11.33
C LEU A 45 -1.18 3.01 10.48
N TYR A 46 -0.10 2.23 10.61
CA TYR A 46 0.05 0.91 10.00
C TYR A 46 0.29 -0.17 11.07
N TYR A 47 -0.16 -1.40 10.82
CA TYR A 47 0.21 -2.59 11.57
C TYR A 47 1.12 -3.50 10.73
N LYS A 48 1.90 -4.37 11.38
CA LYS A 48 2.76 -5.35 10.70
C LYS A 48 1.99 -6.64 10.44
N GLN A 49 2.12 -7.17 9.23
CA GLN A 49 1.56 -8.46 8.86
C GLN A 49 2.62 -9.32 8.17
N ASP A 50 2.71 -10.59 8.58
CA ASP A 50 3.56 -11.58 7.94
C ASP A 50 2.93 -12.11 6.65
N PHE A 51 3.79 -12.37 5.67
CA PHE A 51 3.47 -12.90 4.36
C PHE A 51 4.45 -14.01 3.97
N VAL A 52 3.92 -15.01 3.28
CA VAL A 52 4.71 -15.95 2.50
C VAL A 52 4.66 -15.48 1.05
N VAL A 53 5.81 -15.12 0.48
CA VAL A 53 5.89 -14.54 -0.87
C VAL A 53 6.80 -15.36 -1.78
N GLU A 54 6.44 -15.43 -3.07
CA GLU A 54 7.33 -15.91 -4.12
C GLU A 54 8.27 -14.76 -4.52
N LEU A 55 9.54 -14.88 -4.16
CA LEU A 55 10.60 -13.96 -4.57
C LEU A 55 11.18 -14.41 -5.91
N ILE A 56 11.21 -13.49 -6.87
CA ILE A 56 11.97 -13.61 -8.11
C ILE A 56 13.29 -12.87 -7.89
N THR A 57 14.41 -13.59 -7.88
CA THR A 57 15.74 -12.99 -7.73
C THR A 57 16.19 -12.34 -9.03
N ASP A 58 17.24 -11.50 -8.97
CA ASP A 58 17.81 -10.82 -10.13
C ASP A 58 18.25 -11.80 -11.25
N ASN A 59 18.58 -13.04 -10.89
CA ASN A 59 18.95 -14.10 -11.83
C ASN A 59 17.74 -14.86 -12.40
N GLY A 60 16.51 -14.45 -12.07
CA GLY A 60 15.25 -15.07 -12.50
C GLY A 60 14.83 -16.32 -11.70
N ASN A 61 15.57 -16.67 -10.64
CA ASN A 61 15.21 -17.82 -9.81
C ASN A 61 14.04 -17.49 -8.90
N LYS A 62 13.13 -18.45 -8.75
CA LYS A 62 12.00 -18.36 -7.85
C LYS A 62 12.32 -19.05 -6.53
N THR A 63 12.01 -18.40 -5.43
CA THR A 63 12.11 -18.98 -4.08
C THR A 63 10.97 -18.49 -3.21
N ILE A 64 10.60 -19.26 -2.19
CA ILE A 64 9.59 -18.86 -1.22
C ILE A 64 10.31 -18.33 0.02
N ILE A 65 9.89 -17.16 0.50
CA ILE A 65 10.41 -16.56 1.73
C ILE A 65 9.27 -16.11 2.64
N ASN A 66 9.59 -16.00 3.92
CA ASN A 66 8.78 -15.23 4.87
C ASN A 66 9.24 -13.77 4.81
N ALA A 67 8.29 -12.86 4.77
CA ALA A 67 8.51 -11.42 4.83
C ALA A 67 7.38 -10.79 5.65
N PHE A 68 7.53 -9.52 6.03
CA PHE A 68 6.42 -8.75 6.58
C PHE A 68 6.24 -7.47 5.77
N ALA A 69 5.05 -6.89 5.86
CA ALA A 69 4.77 -5.56 5.34
C ALA A 69 3.90 -4.77 6.33
N TYR A 70 3.95 -3.45 6.20
CA TYR A 70 3.08 -2.54 6.92
C TYR A 70 1.77 -2.39 6.16
N ILE A 71 0.65 -2.66 6.84
CA ILE A 71 -0.70 -2.55 6.30
C ILE A 71 -1.44 -1.44 7.05
N MET A 72 -2.00 -0.48 6.31
CA MET A 72 -2.81 0.58 6.93
C MET A 72 -4.12 -0.05 7.42
N HIS A 73 -4.57 0.34 8.61
CA HIS A 73 -5.82 -0.15 9.19
C HIS A 73 -7.00 0.01 8.22
N GLU A 74 -7.83 -1.03 8.17
CA GLU A 74 -8.88 -1.17 7.17
C GLU A 74 -9.99 -0.11 7.33
N ASP A 75 -10.16 0.42 8.55
CA ASP A 75 -11.11 1.48 8.90
C ASP A 75 -10.73 2.87 8.40
N ARG A 76 -9.49 3.06 7.92
CA ARG A 76 -9.04 4.32 7.33
C ARG A 76 -9.78 4.57 6.01
N LYS A 77 -10.24 5.81 5.84
CA LYS A 77 -11.01 6.22 4.66
C LYS A 77 -10.13 6.16 3.41
N LEU A 78 -10.72 5.74 2.29
CA LEU A 78 -10.08 5.85 0.97
C LEU A 78 -10.02 7.31 0.53
N GLY A 79 -9.07 7.64 -0.35
CA GLY A 79 -9.00 8.97 -0.93
C GLY A 79 -7.85 9.17 -1.91
N ALA A 80 -7.85 10.35 -2.55
CA ALA A 80 -6.83 10.73 -3.53
C ALA A 80 -5.47 11.03 -2.86
N PRO A 81 -4.37 10.40 -3.30
CA PRO A 81 -3.02 10.79 -2.87
C PRO A 81 -2.61 12.14 -3.45
N SER A 82 -1.55 12.74 -2.89
CA SER A 82 -0.93 13.92 -3.49
C SER A 82 -0.13 13.55 -4.75
N GLU A 83 -0.07 14.47 -5.72
CA GLU A 83 0.70 14.26 -6.96
C GLU A 83 2.20 13.99 -6.67
N GLU A 84 2.77 14.68 -5.68
CA GLU A 84 4.15 14.49 -5.27
C GLU A 84 4.39 13.07 -4.75
N TYR A 85 3.46 12.55 -3.93
CA TYR A 85 3.55 11.19 -3.42
C TYR A 85 3.45 10.15 -4.55
N VAL A 86 2.49 10.31 -5.46
CA VAL A 86 2.32 9.43 -6.63
C VAL A 86 3.59 9.40 -7.47
N ARG A 87 4.22 10.56 -7.70
CA ARG A 87 5.47 10.64 -8.47
C ARG A 87 6.59 9.82 -7.82
N ARG A 88 6.73 9.85 -6.49
CA ARG A 88 7.74 9.06 -5.77
C ARG A 88 7.47 7.56 -5.89
N VAL A 89 6.21 7.14 -5.75
CA VAL A 89 5.79 5.75 -5.93
C VAL A 89 6.09 5.25 -7.34
N GLN A 90 5.73 6.02 -8.37
CA GLN A 90 5.98 5.66 -9.77
C GLN A 90 7.48 5.55 -10.09
N ILE A 91 8.33 6.38 -9.47
CA ILE A 91 9.80 6.24 -9.58
C ILE A 91 10.26 4.91 -8.97
N GLY A 92 9.75 4.54 -7.79
CA GLY A 92 10.02 3.24 -7.19
C GLY A 92 9.66 2.07 -8.11
N TYR A 93 8.42 2.05 -8.61
CA TYR A 93 7.95 1.02 -9.54
C TYR A 93 8.82 0.96 -10.81
N LYS A 94 9.20 2.11 -11.37
CA LYS A 94 10.11 2.17 -12.53
C LYS A 94 11.47 1.54 -12.22
N ASN A 95 12.05 1.79 -11.04
CA ASN A 95 13.35 1.26 -10.67
C ASN A 95 13.35 -0.28 -10.55
N PHE A 96 12.21 -0.86 -10.14
CA PHE A 96 12.00 -2.31 -10.09
C PHE A 96 11.53 -2.92 -11.42
N GLY A 97 11.31 -2.10 -12.46
CA GLY A 97 10.76 -2.58 -13.73
C GLY A 97 9.30 -3.03 -13.67
N PHE A 98 8.56 -2.61 -12.63
CA PHE A 98 7.16 -2.96 -12.42
C PHE A 98 6.22 -2.16 -13.32
N ASP A 99 5.03 -2.73 -13.57
CA ASP A 99 3.99 -2.01 -14.32
C ASP A 99 3.39 -0.89 -13.45
N LYS A 100 3.47 0.34 -13.94
CA LYS A 100 2.95 1.51 -13.24
C LYS A 100 1.43 1.65 -13.36
N LYS A 101 0.78 0.95 -14.29
CA LYS A 101 -0.69 0.99 -14.47
C LYS A 101 -1.44 0.63 -13.19
N ILE A 102 -0.89 -0.28 -12.38
CA ILE A 102 -1.49 -0.66 -11.09
C ILE A 102 -1.60 0.52 -10.12
N ILE A 103 -0.75 1.55 -10.26
CA ILE A 103 -0.82 2.77 -9.47
C ILE A 103 -2.00 3.63 -9.94
N ASP A 104 -2.18 3.75 -11.25
CA ASP A 104 -3.30 4.51 -11.82
C ASP A 104 -4.65 3.84 -11.47
N GLU A 105 -4.73 2.51 -11.59
CA GLU A 105 -5.89 1.71 -11.16
C GLU A 105 -6.16 1.87 -9.66
N ALA A 106 -5.10 1.90 -8.84
CA ALA A 106 -5.24 2.11 -7.40
C ALA A 106 -5.75 3.51 -7.06
N ILE A 107 -5.36 4.55 -7.81
CA ILE A 107 -5.87 5.92 -7.62
C ILE A 107 -7.35 5.96 -8.00
N GLU A 108 -7.71 5.48 -9.19
CA GLU A 108 -9.09 5.46 -9.69
C GLU A 108 -10.02 4.75 -8.71
N PHE A 109 -9.63 3.55 -8.25
CA PHE A 109 -10.38 2.81 -7.24
C PHE A 109 -10.58 3.62 -5.96
N SER A 110 -9.53 4.26 -5.45
CA SER A 110 -9.60 4.96 -4.15
C SER A 110 -10.45 6.22 -4.22
N VAL A 111 -10.40 6.95 -5.33
CA VAL A 111 -11.23 8.15 -5.56
C VAL A 111 -12.70 7.75 -5.66
N LYS A 112 -13.01 6.77 -6.51
CA LYS A 112 -14.39 6.32 -6.75
C LYS A 112 -15.06 5.82 -5.47
N GLU A 113 -14.36 5.00 -4.69
CA GLU A 113 -14.92 4.46 -3.45
C GLU A 113 -15.05 5.53 -2.35
N ALA A 114 -14.17 6.54 -2.33
CA ALA A 114 -14.32 7.68 -1.43
C ALA A 114 -15.56 8.52 -1.75
N GLU A 115 -15.86 8.73 -3.03
CA GLU A 115 -17.07 9.42 -3.50
C GLU A 115 -18.34 8.64 -3.12
N ASN A 116 -18.37 7.33 -3.38
CA ASN A 116 -19.50 6.45 -3.01
C ASN A 116 -19.77 6.45 -1.49
N ALA A 117 -18.70 6.47 -0.68
CA ALA A 117 -18.82 6.54 0.78
C ALA A 117 -19.37 7.90 1.25
N GLY A 118 -19.06 8.99 0.54
CA GLY A 118 -19.62 10.32 0.81
C GLY A 118 -21.10 10.42 0.47
N GLU A 119 -21.52 9.81 -0.64
CA GLU A 119 -22.93 9.79 -1.05
C GLU A 119 -23.80 8.96 -0.09
N SER A 120 -23.35 7.76 0.28
CA SER A 120 -24.07 6.89 1.23
C SER A 120 -24.26 7.51 2.61
N ALA A 121 -23.24 8.21 3.14
CA ALA A 121 -23.35 8.93 4.41
C ALA A 121 -24.41 10.06 4.39
N GLN A 122 -24.70 10.67 3.23
CA GLN A 122 -25.73 11.70 3.10
C GLN A 122 -27.17 11.14 3.09
N PHE A 123 -27.34 9.85 2.80
CA PHE A 123 -28.66 9.19 2.81
C PHE A 123 -29.03 8.66 4.20
N ASP A 124 -28.06 8.28 5.03
CA ASP A 124 -28.30 7.75 6.38
C ASP A 124 -28.62 8.85 7.42
N GLU A 125 -28.42 10.13 7.09
CA GLU A 125 -28.73 11.29 7.97
C GLU A 125 -30.12 11.92 7.73
N LYS A 126 -31.01 11.30 6.93
CA LYS A 126 -32.38 11.77 6.68
C LYS A 126 -33.44 10.79 7.15
#